data_AF-A0AAU4N8W8-F1
#
_entry.id   AF-A0AAU4N8W8-F1
#
_cell.length_a   1.000
_cell.length_b   1.000
_cell.length_c   1.000
_cell.angle_alpha   90.00
_cell.angle_beta   90.00
_cell.angle_gamma   90.00
#
_symmetry.space_group_name_H-M   'P 1'
#
loop_
_entity.id
_entity.type
_entity.pdbx_description
1 polymer ?
#
loop_
_entity_poly.entity_id
_entity_poly.type
_entity_poly.pdbx_seq_one_letter_code
_entity_poly.pdbx_strand_id
1 'polypeptide(L)'
;MRVRLIAAGAAVVVMGLGVSASAAMARGHALEGDWGGIVGFHHATVGKGYWFACPPLRNTSDLPVEVLKAELLGAPGHWRTGEVRAARRSDTHGTALAAYDTSFVEDADLARDYSKEPVRIAPGEESPIYYLVRAEAVASPVSGEAEGCRVTYRTGNRIHSQVLPSAFELITGD
;
A
#
# COMPACT_ATOMS: atom_id res chain seq x y z
N MET A 1 41.17 -43.76 -53.01
CA MET A 1 41.60 -42.38 -52.70
C MET A 1 40.42 -41.68 -52.04
N ARG A 2 40.52 -41.33 -50.74
CA ARG A 2 39.43 -40.77 -49.93
C ARG A 2 39.46 -39.25 -50.01
N VAL A 3 38.36 -38.59 -50.36
CA VAL A 3 38.20 -37.14 -50.24
C VAL A 3 37.16 -36.86 -49.15
N ARG A 4 37.57 -36.07 -48.16
CA ARG A 4 36.76 -35.57 -47.04
C ARG A 4 36.03 -34.30 -47.48
N LEU A 5 34.78 -34.13 -47.07
CA LEU A 5 34.14 -32.82 -46.92
C LEU A 5 33.38 -32.82 -45.59
N ILE A 6 33.87 -32.00 -44.66
CA ILE A 6 33.29 -31.74 -43.34
C ILE A 6 32.41 -30.49 -43.51
N ALA A 7 31.10 -30.63 -43.34
CA ALA A 7 30.18 -29.49 -43.30
C ALA A 7 30.00 -29.06 -41.84
N ALA A 8 30.56 -27.90 -41.51
CA ALA A 8 30.30 -27.18 -40.28
C ALA A 8 28.96 -26.45 -40.39
N GLY A 9 28.06 -26.65 -39.42
CA GLY A 9 26.78 -25.94 -39.31
C GLY A 9 26.69 -25.24 -37.96
N ALA A 10 26.56 -23.92 -37.98
CA ALA A 10 26.68 -22.99 -36.87
C ALA A 10 25.70 -23.24 -35.70
N ALA A 11 26.21 -23.22 -34.47
CA ALA A 11 25.39 -23.10 -33.27
C ALA A 11 24.98 -21.64 -33.06
N VAL A 12 23.67 -21.39 -33.07
CA VAL A 12 23.06 -20.10 -32.76
C VAL A 12 23.21 -19.83 -31.26
N VAL A 13 23.97 -18.79 -30.92
CA VAL A 13 24.04 -18.25 -29.55
C VAL A 13 22.74 -17.49 -29.29
N VAL A 14 21.85 -18.07 -28.49
CA VAL A 14 20.71 -17.33 -27.93
C VAL A 14 21.27 -16.43 -26.83
N MET A 15 21.60 -15.19 -27.19
CA MET A 15 21.79 -14.12 -26.21
C MET A 15 20.44 -13.81 -25.58
N GLY A 16 20.18 -14.42 -24.43
CA GLY A 16 19.10 -14.01 -23.53
C GLY A 16 19.38 -12.60 -23.02
N LEU A 17 18.85 -11.60 -23.72
CA LEU A 17 18.75 -10.23 -23.24
C LEU A 17 17.80 -10.24 -22.03
N GLY A 18 18.38 -10.39 -20.84
CA GLY A 18 17.74 -10.08 -19.58
C GLY A 18 17.44 -8.59 -19.54
N VAL A 19 16.28 -8.19 -20.06
CA VAL A 19 15.74 -6.85 -19.85
C VAL A 19 15.22 -6.81 -18.41
N SER A 20 16.12 -6.52 -17.46
CA SER A 20 15.72 -6.03 -16.15
C SER A 20 15.22 -4.60 -16.33
N ALA A 21 14.00 -4.45 -16.85
CA ALA A 21 13.29 -3.19 -16.79
C ALA A 21 12.88 -2.97 -15.32
N SER A 22 13.67 -2.20 -14.58
CA SER A 22 13.08 -1.38 -13.52
C SER A 22 12.16 -0.39 -14.22
N ALA A 23 10.93 -0.82 -14.49
CA ALA A 23 9.89 0.06 -14.97
C ALA A 23 9.69 1.12 -13.89
N ALA A 24 10.16 2.34 -14.15
CA ALA A 24 9.87 3.48 -13.30
C ALA A 24 8.34 3.55 -13.13
N MET A 25 7.88 3.48 -11.87
CA MET A 25 6.45 3.57 -11.57
C MET A 25 5.89 4.88 -12.14
N ALA A 26 4.81 4.77 -12.91
CA ALA A 26 4.15 5.93 -13.48
C ALA A 26 3.39 6.70 -12.38
N ARG A 27 3.22 8.01 -12.54
CA ARG A 27 2.27 8.76 -11.70
C ARG A 27 0.84 8.25 -11.98
N GLY A 28 0.08 8.00 -10.92
CA GLY A 28 -1.31 7.58 -10.97
C GLY A 28 -2.31 8.73 -10.81
N HIS A 29 -3.53 8.51 -11.27
CA HIS A 29 -4.68 9.43 -11.14
C HIS A 29 -6.03 8.68 -11.19
N ALA A 30 -6.03 7.35 -11.03
CA ALA A 30 -7.23 6.53 -11.18
C ALA A 30 -8.03 6.37 -9.88
N LEU A 31 -7.48 6.83 -8.75
CA LEU A 31 -8.09 6.69 -7.44
C LEU A 31 -8.55 8.06 -6.91
N GLU A 32 -9.76 8.11 -6.40
CA GLU A 32 -10.25 9.16 -5.50
C GLU A 32 -10.32 8.60 -4.08
N GLY A 33 -10.16 9.48 -3.10
CA GLY A 33 -10.31 9.15 -1.70
C GLY A 33 -9.98 10.35 -0.83
N ASP A 34 -10.87 10.64 0.12
CA ASP A 34 -10.69 11.70 1.12
C ASP A 34 -11.41 11.31 2.42
N TRP A 35 -10.82 11.65 3.56
CA TRP A 35 -11.45 11.54 4.88
C TRP A 35 -12.02 12.88 5.38
N GLY A 36 -11.60 14.02 4.78
CA GLY A 36 -12.06 15.36 5.17
C GLY A 36 -11.55 15.86 6.52
N GLY A 37 -10.51 15.23 7.11
CA GLY A 37 -9.99 15.59 8.43
C GLY A 37 -8.68 14.88 8.81
N ILE A 38 -8.27 15.07 10.07
CA ILE A 38 -7.08 14.42 10.67
C ILE A 38 -7.54 13.18 11.42
N VAL A 39 -6.87 12.05 11.19
CA VAL A 39 -7.08 10.79 11.92
C VAL A 39 -5.96 10.64 12.94
N GLY A 40 -6.29 10.62 14.23
CA GLY A 40 -5.29 10.75 15.29
C GLY A 40 -5.48 9.84 16.49
N PHE A 41 -4.38 9.63 17.22
CA PHE A 41 -4.42 9.05 18.56
C PHE A 41 -3.91 10.04 19.60
N HIS A 42 -4.79 10.35 20.55
CA HIS A 42 -4.42 11.02 21.80
C HIS A 42 -3.82 10.01 22.77
N HIS A 43 -2.83 10.44 23.55
CA HIS A 43 -2.07 9.60 24.48
C HIS A 43 -1.23 8.50 23.81
N ALA A 44 -0.67 8.81 22.64
CA ALA A 44 0.30 7.95 22.00
C ALA A 44 1.54 7.73 22.88
N THR A 45 2.14 6.54 22.83
CA THR A 45 3.29 6.16 23.66
C THR A 45 4.40 5.54 22.81
N VAL A 46 5.65 5.74 23.21
CA VAL A 46 6.82 5.09 22.59
C VAL A 46 6.66 3.57 22.60
N GLY A 47 7.00 2.93 21.49
CA GLY A 47 7.02 1.47 21.35
C GLY A 47 5.63 0.85 21.14
N LYS A 48 4.59 1.66 20.95
CA LYS A 48 3.24 1.20 20.65
C LYS A 48 2.86 1.44 19.20
N GLY A 49 2.18 0.48 18.59
CA GLY A 49 1.70 0.58 17.21
C GLY A 49 0.28 1.08 17.11
N TYR A 50 0.10 1.94 16.11
CA TYR A 50 -1.12 2.63 15.78
C TYR A 50 -1.39 2.42 14.30
N TRP A 51 -2.56 1.85 13.97
CA TRP A 51 -3.02 1.64 12.61
C TRP A 51 -3.88 2.81 12.18
N PHE A 52 -3.55 3.40 11.04
CA PHE A 52 -4.31 4.45 10.40
C PHE A 52 -4.89 3.92 9.09
N ALA A 53 -6.19 4.12 8.87
CA ALA A 53 -6.75 3.79 7.57
C ALA A 53 -6.47 4.88 6.55
N CYS A 54 -5.98 4.46 5.39
CA CYS A 54 -5.95 5.30 4.21
C CYS A 54 -7.37 5.63 3.76
N PRO A 55 -7.56 6.76 3.06
CA PRO A 55 -8.86 7.14 2.51
C PRO A 55 -9.54 6.00 1.75
N PRO A 56 -10.88 5.93 1.76
CA PRO A 56 -11.61 4.96 0.95
C PRO A 56 -11.22 5.14 -0.51
N LEU A 57 -10.91 4.04 -1.19
CA LEU A 57 -10.42 4.08 -2.56
C LEU A 57 -11.59 3.93 -3.52
N ARG A 58 -11.89 4.97 -4.30
CA ARG A 58 -12.84 4.90 -5.42
C ARG A 58 -12.10 4.93 -6.74
N ASN A 59 -12.40 3.99 -7.63
CA ASN A 59 -11.80 3.97 -8.96
C ASN A 59 -12.60 4.88 -9.91
N THR A 60 -11.95 5.93 -10.40
CA THR A 60 -12.55 6.88 -11.35
C THR A 60 -12.15 6.63 -12.80
N SER A 61 -11.25 5.67 -13.04
CA SER A 61 -10.85 5.31 -14.40
C SER A 61 -11.87 4.36 -15.05
N ASP A 62 -11.71 4.20 -16.37
CA ASP A 62 -12.46 3.24 -17.19
C ASP A 62 -11.88 1.81 -17.13
N LEU A 63 -10.75 1.63 -16.44
CA LEU A 63 -10.08 0.35 -16.27
C LEU A 63 -10.17 -0.12 -14.82
N PRO A 64 -10.21 -1.43 -14.60
CA PRO A 64 -10.12 -1.97 -13.25
C PRO A 64 -8.75 -1.67 -12.64
N VAL A 65 -8.74 -1.33 -11.36
CA VAL A 65 -7.56 -1.06 -10.56
C VAL A 65 -7.30 -2.24 -9.62
N GLU A 66 -6.07 -2.76 -9.61
CA GLU A 66 -5.62 -3.74 -8.61
C GLU A 66 -4.66 -3.05 -7.65
N VAL A 67 -5.03 -2.93 -6.38
CA VAL A 67 -4.19 -2.27 -5.38
C VAL A 67 -3.14 -3.25 -4.87
N LEU A 68 -1.88 -2.81 -4.87
CA LEU A 68 -0.73 -3.65 -4.56
C LEU A 68 -0.09 -3.30 -3.21
N LYS A 69 -0.12 -2.01 -2.83
CA LYS A 69 0.50 -1.51 -1.60
C LYS A 69 -0.13 -0.19 -1.19
N ALA A 70 -0.19 0.04 0.12
CA ALA A 70 -0.46 1.34 0.72
C ALA A 70 0.70 1.70 1.66
N GLU A 71 1.06 2.97 1.75
CA GLU A 71 2.15 3.45 2.61
C GLU A 71 1.80 4.79 3.22
N LEU A 72 2.20 4.99 4.48
CA LEU A 72 2.15 6.29 5.13
C LEU A 72 3.24 7.19 4.54
N LEU A 73 2.89 8.41 4.15
CA LEU A 73 3.83 9.39 3.61
C LEU A 73 4.08 10.51 4.64
N GLY A 74 5.26 11.13 4.60
CA GLY A 74 5.58 12.27 5.47
C GLY A 74 5.78 11.94 6.95
N ALA A 75 5.77 10.66 7.33
CA ALA A 75 5.99 10.27 8.73
C ALA A 75 7.34 10.78 9.27
N PRO A 76 7.41 11.27 10.52
CA PRO A 76 8.64 11.70 11.14
C PRO A 76 9.69 10.57 11.19
N GLY A 77 10.97 10.92 11.12
CA GLY A 77 12.05 9.92 11.10
C GLY A 77 12.17 9.09 12.38
N HIS A 78 11.58 9.54 13.49
CA HIS A 78 11.47 8.80 14.75
C HIS A 78 10.24 7.88 14.82
N TRP A 79 9.48 7.75 13.73
CA TRP A 79 8.43 6.76 13.58
C TRP A 79 8.90 5.61 12.69
N ARG A 80 8.61 4.39 13.11
CA ARG A 80 8.70 3.20 12.28
C ARG A 80 7.36 2.98 11.58
N THR A 81 7.42 2.82 10.26
CA THR A 81 6.26 2.60 9.38
C THR A 81 6.54 1.44 8.41
N GLY A 82 5.55 1.10 7.58
CA GLY A 82 5.72 0.18 6.45
C GLY A 82 4.99 -1.15 6.59
N GLU A 83 4.41 -1.43 7.75
CA GLU A 83 3.46 -2.52 7.90
C GLU A 83 2.09 -2.08 7.37
N VAL A 84 1.46 -2.96 6.61
CA VAL A 84 0.17 -2.74 5.97
C VAL A 84 -0.74 -3.90 6.31
N ARG A 85 -1.99 -3.58 6.62
CA ARG A 85 -3.08 -4.54 6.69
C ARG A 85 -4.22 -4.08 5.82
N ALA A 86 -5.11 -5.00 5.48
CA ALA A 86 -6.34 -4.63 4.79
C ALA A 86 -7.53 -5.33 5.44
N ALA A 87 -8.60 -4.59 5.68
CA ALA A 87 -9.83 -5.09 6.32
C ALA A 87 -11.02 -4.86 5.39
N ARG A 88 -11.97 -5.80 5.34
CA ARG A 88 -13.23 -5.53 4.64
C ARG A 88 -14.05 -4.52 5.41
N ARG A 89 -14.60 -3.56 4.69
CA ARG A 89 -15.48 -2.53 5.23
C ARG A 89 -16.66 -3.11 6.00
N SER A 90 -17.28 -4.18 5.46
CA SER A 90 -18.38 -4.89 6.11
C SER A 90 -18.02 -5.41 7.50
N ASP A 91 -16.76 -5.83 7.67
CA ASP A 91 -16.28 -6.47 8.88
C ASP A 91 -15.86 -5.40 9.90
N THR A 92 -15.54 -4.19 9.44
CA THR A 92 -15.15 -3.07 10.32
C THR A 92 -16.32 -2.41 11.04
N HIS A 93 -17.56 -2.81 10.76
CA HIS A 93 -18.79 -2.12 11.19
C HIS A 93 -18.79 -0.60 10.90
N GLY A 94 -17.97 -0.15 9.93
CA GLY A 94 -17.76 1.26 9.60
C GLY A 94 -16.68 1.99 10.43
N THR A 95 -15.90 1.28 11.25
CA THR A 95 -15.09 1.87 12.35
C THR A 95 -13.58 1.85 12.12
N ALA A 96 -13.09 1.35 10.99
CA ALA A 96 -11.65 1.29 10.76
C ALA A 96 -11.08 2.63 10.24
N LEU A 97 -11.26 3.73 10.96
CA LEU A 97 -10.46 4.95 10.73
C LEU A 97 -9.09 4.82 11.39
N ALA A 98 -9.06 4.28 12.60
CA ALA A 98 -7.86 4.08 13.37
C ALA A 98 -8.03 2.93 14.36
N ALA A 99 -6.96 2.16 14.62
CA ALA A 99 -6.96 1.14 15.67
C ALA A 99 -5.61 1.03 16.38
N TYR A 100 -5.63 0.73 17.69
CA TYR A 100 -4.44 0.35 18.43
C TYR A 100 -4.09 -1.13 18.16
N ASP A 101 -2.80 -1.49 18.12
CA ASP A 101 -2.33 -2.85 17.79
C ASP A 101 -3.10 -3.96 18.51
N THR A 102 -3.28 -3.88 19.84
CA THR A 102 -3.94 -4.98 20.58
C THR A 102 -5.41 -5.07 20.20
N SER A 103 -6.11 -3.95 20.05
CA SER A 103 -7.50 -3.92 19.62
C SER A 103 -7.67 -4.48 18.21
N PHE A 104 -6.76 -4.15 17.29
CA PHE A 104 -6.81 -4.64 15.91
C PHE A 104 -6.61 -6.16 15.81
N VAL A 105 -5.74 -6.73 16.64
CA VAL A 105 -5.43 -8.17 16.63
C VAL A 105 -6.45 -9.00 17.41
N GLU A 106 -7.05 -8.43 18.46
CA GLU A 106 -8.05 -9.12 19.29
C GLU A 106 -9.47 -9.08 18.71
N ASP A 107 -9.78 -8.08 17.89
CA ASP A 107 -11.06 -8.02 17.18
C ASP A 107 -11.09 -9.06 16.06
N ALA A 108 -11.94 -10.09 16.21
CA ALA A 108 -12.06 -11.18 15.26
C ALA A 108 -12.48 -10.70 13.85
N ASP A 109 -13.22 -9.59 13.75
CA ASP A 109 -13.66 -9.03 12.48
C ASP A 109 -12.53 -8.25 11.78
N LEU A 110 -11.54 -7.75 12.53
CA LEU A 110 -10.34 -7.06 12.02
C LEU A 110 -9.10 -7.97 11.96
N ALA A 111 -9.14 -9.14 12.60
CA ALA A 111 -8.03 -10.08 12.68
C ALA A 111 -7.65 -10.66 11.31
N ARG A 112 -8.61 -10.73 10.38
CA ARG A 112 -8.33 -11.19 9.02
C ARG A 112 -7.68 -10.09 8.19
N ASP A 113 -6.47 -10.37 7.75
CA ASP A 113 -5.72 -9.49 6.85
C ASP A 113 -5.94 -9.85 5.38
N TYR A 114 -6.57 -8.94 4.63
CA TYR A 114 -6.81 -9.03 3.19
C TYR A 114 -5.68 -8.41 2.34
N SER A 115 -4.61 -7.89 2.95
CA SER A 115 -3.52 -7.20 2.22
C SER A 115 -2.75 -8.11 1.26
N LYS A 116 -2.82 -9.42 1.47
CA LYS A 116 -2.15 -10.44 0.65
C LYS A 116 -3.04 -11.01 -0.45
N GLU A 117 -4.31 -10.65 -0.46
CA GLU A 117 -5.26 -11.04 -1.51
C GLU A 117 -5.30 -9.93 -2.58
N PRO A 118 -5.32 -10.25 -3.87
CA PRO A 118 -5.47 -9.23 -4.90
C PRO A 118 -6.84 -8.57 -4.81
N VAL A 119 -6.87 -7.29 -4.42
CA VAL A 119 -8.11 -6.49 -4.35
C VAL A 119 -8.26 -5.73 -5.65
N ARG A 120 -9.31 -6.05 -6.39
CA ARG A 120 -9.64 -5.41 -7.66
C ARG A 120 -10.86 -4.50 -7.47
N ILE A 121 -10.70 -3.24 -7.83
CA ILE A 121 -11.74 -2.22 -7.83
C ILE A 121 -12.19 -2.04 -9.27
N ALA A 122 -13.47 -2.34 -9.56
CA ALA A 122 -14.01 -2.17 -10.90
C ALA A 122 -14.13 -0.67 -11.27
N PRO A 123 -14.23 -0.32 -12.56
CA PRO A 123 -14.47 1.06 -13.00
C PRO A 123 -15.69 1.68 -12.30
N GLY A 124 -15.54 2.90 -11.77
CA GLY A 124 -16.60 3.64 -11.10
C GLY A 124 -16.95 3.18 -9.67
N GLU A 125 -16.40 2.04 -9.23
CA GLU A 125 -16.73 1.41 -7.96
C GLU A 125 -15.80 1.87 -6.82
N GLU A 126 -16.29 1.70 -5.60
CA GLU A 126 -15.53 1.91 -4.39
C GLU A 126 -14.97 0.59 -3.84
N SER A 127 -13.76 0.64 -3.29
CA SER A 127 -13.10 -0.51 -2.70
C SER A 127 -13.91 -1.03 -1.51
N PRO A 128 -14.21 -2.34 -1.45
CA PRO A 128 -14.80 -2.96 -0.27
C PRO A 128 -13.78 -3.13 0.87
N ILE A 129 -12.52 -2.73 0.64
CA ILE A 129 -11.40 -2.89 1.56
C ILE A 129 -10.89 -1.54 2.02
N TYR A 130 -10.66 -1.41 3.32
CA TYR A 130 -9.82 -0.38 3.91
C TYR A 130 -8.38 -0.86 4.02
N TYR A 131 -7.44 -0.06 3.53
CA TYR A 131 -6.01 -0.28 3.74
C TYR A 131 -5.57 0.47 4.99
N LEU A 132 -4.95 -0.23 5.93
CA LEU A 132 -4.42 0.33 7.16
C LEU A 132 -2.89 0.30 7.14
N VAL A 133 -2.28 1.41 7.49
CA VAL A 133 -0.83 1.56 7.61
C VAL A 133 -0.46 1.75 9.07
N ARG A 134 0.54 1.00 9.55
CA ARG A 134 1.00 1.09 10.93
C ARG A 134 2.03 2.20 11.07
N ALA A 135 1.94 2.95 12.16
CA ALA A 135 3.01 3.78 12.68
C ALA A 135 3.29 3.43 14.14
N GLU A 136 4.57 3.51 14.51
CA GLU A 136 5.03 3.34 15.89
C GLU A 136 6.12 4.36 16.16
N ALA A 137 5.94 5.21 17.17
CA ALA A 137 7.02 6.08 17.64
C ALA A 137 8.09 5.22 18.33
N VAL A 138 9.31 5.17 17.77
CA VAL A 138 10.40 4.34 18.31
C VAL A 138 11.26 5.07 19.35
N ALA A 139 11.15 6.39 19.42
CA ALA A 139 11.82 7.24 20.39
C ALA A 139 10.99 8.53 20.61
N SER A 140 11.36 9.31 21.62
CA SER A 140 10.81 10.66 21.79
C SER A 140 11.36 11.62 20.73
N PRO A 141 10.60 12.66 20.34
CA PRO A 141 9.21 12.93 20.75
C PRO A 141 8.27 11.88 20.17
N VAL A 142 7.21 11.49 20.89
CA VAL A 142 6.18 10.62 20.29
C VAL A 142 5.38 11.40 19.25
N SER A 143 5.04 12.64 19.60
CA SER A 143 4.18 13.47 18.79
C SER A 143 4.74 13.74 17.40
N GLY A 144 3.83 13.86 16.44
CA GLY A 144 4.15 14.16 15.06
C GLY A 144 2.97 13.93 14.14
N GLU A 145 3.15 14.35 12.90
CA GLU A 145 2.15 14.26 11.85
C GLU A 145 2.74 13.54 10.63
N ALA A 146 1.87 12.84 9.91
CA ALA A 146 2.17 12.25 8.61
C ALA A 146 1.13 12.71 7.59
N GLU A 147 1.58 12.91 6.37
CA GLU A 147 0.80 13.50 5.28
C GLU A 147 0.60 12.50 4.16
N GLY A 148 -0.64 12.06 3.99
CA GLY A 148 -1.08 11.32 2.85
C GLY A 148 -0.85 9.81 2.95
N CYS A 149 -1.62 9.11 2.14
CA CYS A 149 -1.41 7.70 1.85
C CYS A 149 -0.93 7.55 0.42
N ARG A 150 0.25 6.96 0.23
CA ARG A 150 0.73 6.56 -1.09
C ARG A 150 0.18 5.18 -1.42
N VAL A 151 -0.61 5.11 -2.48
CA VAL A 151 -1.15 3.87 -3.02
C VAL A 151 -0.37 3.48 -4.28
N THR A 152 0.12 2.25 -4.29
CA THR A 152 0.69 1.61 -5.47
C THR A 152 -0.35 0.65 -6.04
N TYR A 153 -0.66 0.81 -7.32
CA TYR A 153 -1.70 0.02 -7.96
C TYR A 153 -1.35 -0.32 -9.41
N ARG A 154 -2.04 -1.31 -9.97
CA ARG A 154 -1.92 -1.73 -11.36
C ARG A 154 -3.21 -1.46 -12.12
N THR A 155 -3.08 -0.91 -13.32
CA THR A 155 -4.15 -0.79 -14.31
C THR A 155 -3.66 -1.39 -15.63
N GLY A 156 -4.31 -2.45 -16.10
CA GLY A 156 -3.80 -3.26 -17.21
C GLY A 156 -2.39 -3.76 -16.92
N ASN A 157 -1.43 -3.40 -17.78
CA ASN A 157 -0.02 -3.83 -17.66
C ASN A 157 0.90 -2.77 -17.05
N ARG A 158 0.36 -1.71 -16.45
CA ARG A 158 1.13 -0.59 -15.89
C ARG A 158 0.95 -0.50 -14.39
N ILE A 159 2.05 -0.25 -13.69
CA ILE A 159 2.07 0.03 -12.25
C ILE A 159 2.18 1.54 -12.05
N HIS A 160 1.34 2.06 -11.17
CA HIS A 160 1.21 3.47 -10.85
C HIS A 160 1.45 3.72 -9.36
N SER A 161 1.95 4.92 -9.03
CA SER A 161 1.97 5.47 -7.67
C SER A 161 1.10 6.70 -7.62
N GLN A 162 0.18 6.77 -6.66
CA GLN A 162 -0.65 7.94 -6.42
C GLN A 162 -0.67 8.27 -4.93
N VAL A 163 -0.54 9.55 -4.60
CA VAL A 163 -0.70 10.04 -3.22
C VAL A 163 -2.14 10.52 -3.07
N LEU A 164 -2.82 10.01 -2.05
CA LEU A 164 -4.13 10.46 -1.63
C LEU A 164 -3.97 11.38 -0.42
N PRO A 165 -4.41 12.65 -0.49
CA PRO A 165 -4.38 13.57 0.64
C PRO A 165 -5.09 12.97 1.85
N SER A 166 -4.43 13.03 2.99
CA SER A 166 -4.92 12.59 4.30
C SER A 166 -3.95 13.12 5.35
N ALA A 167 -4.41 13.28 6.59
CA ALA A 167 -3.56 13.72 7.68
C ALA A 167 -3.69 12.74 8.84
N PHE A 168 -2.55 12.38 9.41
CA PHE A 168 -2.44 11.42 10.50
C PHE A 168 -1.61 11.99 11.63
N GLU A 169 -2.03 11.79 12.87
CA GLU A 169 -1.30 12.34 14.02
C GLU A 169 -1.16 11.32 15.16
N LEU A 170 -0.01 11.38 15.82
CA LEU A 170 0.16 10.83 17.17
C LEU A 170 0.42 11.99 18.10
N ILE A 171 -0.25 12.00 19.25
CA ILE A 171 -0.09 13.04 20.27
C ILE A 171 0.09 12.37 21.62
N THR A 172 1.15 12.69 22.35
CA THR A 172 1.18 12.46 23.81
C THR A 172 0.26 13.49 24.45
N GLY A 173 -0.96 13.09 24.83
CA GLY A 173 -1.92 14.03 25.42
C GLY A 173 -1.34 14.71 26.66
N ASP A 174 -1.76 15.96 26.89
CA ASP A 174 -1.45 16.73 28.10
C ASP A 174 -2.07 16.11 29.36
#